data_AF-A0ABC9YJW3-F1
#
_entry.id   AF-A0ABC9YJW3-F1
#
_cell.length_a   1.000
_cell.length_b   1.000
_cell.length_c   1.000
_cell.angle_alpha   90.00
_cell.angle_beta   90.00
_cell.angle_gamma   90.00
#
_symmetry.space_group_name_H-M   'P 1'
#
loop_
_entity.id
_entity.type
_entity.pdbx_description
1 polymer ?
#
loop_
_entity_poly.entity_id
_entity_poly.type
_entity_poly.pdbx_seq_one_letter_code
_entity_poly.pdbx_strand_id
1 'polypeptide(L)'
;MRKDFSHLPGEHIITWLLRCWDNGASSLELEGREAKQLGSLSREGGIDKAIGKKAQALSLWRRLLSSVRERYPFREDVICRPGKWTTMERGIQYQRELAVREMVYYDPDNTQLPTDPDEVQCTRPMWQKFVRSAPSSYANSLAVIDWKSGEAPTVDEVAG
;
A
#
# COMPACT_ATOMS: atom_id res chain seq x y z
N MET A 1 22.48 -6.36 -6.73
CA MET A 1 21.26 -7.19 -6.85
C MET A 1 20.28 -6.43 -7.72
N ARG A 2 19.83 -6.99 -8.86
CA ARG A 2 18.85 -6.31 -9.74
C ARG A 2 17.48 -6.41 -9.07
N LYS A 3 16.90 -5.27 -8.70
CA LYS A 3 15.58 -5.21 -8.07
C LYS A 3 14.53 -5.54 -9.12
N ASP A 4 13.76 -6.59 -8.90
CA ASP A 4 12.71 -7.00 -9.83
C ASP A 4 11.38 -6.36 -9.45
N PHE A 5 10.89 -5.48 -10.32
CA PHE A 5 9.61 -4.78 -10.19
C PHE A 5 8.50 -5.44 -11.02
N SER A 6 8.78 -6.57 -11.67
CA SER A 6 7.82 -7.25 -12.55
C SER A 6 6.79 -8.02 -11.75
N HIS A 7 5.52 -7.93 -12.13
CA HIS A 7 4.38 -8.62 -11.53
C HIS A 7 4.44 -10.12 -11.82
N LEU A 8 4.45 -10.94 -10.77
CA LEU A 8 4.60 -12.39 -10.90
C LEU A 8 3.28 -13.06 -11.33
N PRO A 9 3.32 -14.20 -12.05
CA PRO A 9 2.11 -14.94 -12.39
C PRO A 9 1.30 -15.32 -11.14
N GLY A 10 0.02 -14.93 -11.11
CA GLY A 10 -0.89 -15.24 -10.01
C GLY A 10 -0.71 -14.39 -8.75
N GLU A 11 0.23 -13.45 -8.74
CA GLU A 11 0.37 -12.45 -7.69
C GLU A 11 -0.83 -11.49 -7.74
N HIS A 12 -1.24 -10.98 -6.57
CA HIS A 12 -2.28 -9.95 -6.51
C HIS A 12 -1.65 -8.57 -6.73
N ILE A 13 -2.38 -7.66 -7.38
CA ILE A 13 -1.89 -6.32 -7.69
C ILE A 13 -1.34 -5.57 -6.47
N ILE A 14 -2.00 -5.69 -5.30
CA ILE A 14 -1.56 -5.07 -4.06
C ILE A 14 -0.28 -5.73 -3.51
N THR A 15 -0.20 -7.06 -3.55
CA THR A 15 1.00 -7.81 -3.15
C THR A 15 2.19 -7.42 -4.02
N TRP A 16 1.97 -7.27 -5.33
CA TRP A 16 2.97 -6.78 -6.28
C TRP A 16 3.42 -5.35 -5.97
N LEU A 17 2.49 -4.43 -5.69
CA LEU A 17 2.83 -3.06 -5.30
C LEU A 17 3.66 -3.05 -4.02
N LEU A 18 3.24 -3.78 -2.99
CA LEU A 18 3.99 -3.86 -1.74
C LEU A 18 5.41 -4.42 -1.96
N ARG A 19 5.57 -5.44 -2.80
CA ARG A 19 6.89 -5.94 -3.17
C ARG A 19 7.71 -4.91 -3.95
N CYS A 20 7.10 -4.12 -4.82
CA CYS A 20 7.78 -3.01 -5.48
C CYS A 20 8.27 -1.97 -4.45
N TRP A 21 7.45 -1.64 -3.46
CA TRP A 21 7.83 -0.79 -2.33
C TRP A 21 9.02 -1.36 -1.56
N ASP A 22 8.94 -2.63 -1.15
CA ASP A 22 10.01 -3.34 -0.40
C ASP A 22 11.31 -3.43 -1.23
N ASN A 23 11.19 -3.51 -2.56
CA ASN A 23 12.30 -3.42 -3.50
C ASN A 23 12.79 -1.98 -3.73
N GLY A 24 12.26 -0.98 -3.02
CA GLY A 24 12.70 0.42 -3.05
C GLY A 24 12.24 1.19 -4.27
N ALA A 25 11.04 0.92 -4.80
CA ALA A 25 10.45 1.71 -5.88
C ALA A 25 10.30 3.21 -5.52
N SER A 26 10.26 3.55 -4.24
CA SER A 26 10.23 4.94 -3.76
C SER A 26 11.54 5.70 -3.95
N SER A 27 12.67 5.00 -3.99
CA SER A 27 14.00 5.59 -4.19
C SER A 27 14.40 5.77 -5.66
N LEU A 28 13.58 5.25 -6.59
CA LEU A 28 13.88 5.26 -8.02
C LEU A 28 13.10 6.38 -8.70
N GLU A 29 13.68 7.57 -8.78
CA GLU A 29 13.15 8.70 -9.56
C GLU A 29 13.32 8.45 -11.06
N LEU A 30 12.24 8.62 -11.82
CA LEU A 30 12.21 8.38 -13.26
C LEU A 30 11.45 9.50 -13.96
N GLU A 31 11.91 9.93 -15.12
CA GLU A 31 11.09 10.64 -16.11
C GLU A 31 10.18 9.67 -16.88
N GLY A 32 9.18 10.21 -17.59
CA GLY A 32 8.25 9.41 -18.37
C GLY A 32 8.93 8.53 -19.43
N ARG A 33 10.04 9.01 -20.02
CA ARG A 33 10.83 8.26 -21.02
C ARG A 33 11.59 7.08 -20.40
N GLU A 34 12.14 7.26 -19.20
CA GLU A 34 12.90 6.23 -18.46
C GLU A 34 11.94 5.17 -17.92
N ALA A 35 10.78 5.60 -17.42
CA ALA A 35 9.72 4.71 -16.99
C ALA A 35 9.23 3.79 -18.13
N LYS A 36 9.17 4.27 -19.38
CA LYS A 36 8.85 3.42 -20.55
C LYS A 36 9.93 2.37 -20.86
N GLN A 37 11.19 2.65 -20.54
CA GLN A 37 12.30 1.72 -20.78
C GLN A 37 12.29 0.53 -19.81
N LEU A 38 11.55 0.62 -18.69
CA LEU A 38 11.33 -0.51 -17.80
C LEU A 38 10.47 -1.63 -18.43
N GLY A 39 9.76 -1.34 -19.52
CA GLY A 39 8.92 -2.30 -20.22
C GLY A 39 7.63 -2.62 -19.45
N SER A 40 7.13 -3.84 -19.64
CA SER A 40 5.90 -4.32 -19.00
C SER A 40 6.19 -4.79 -17.58
N LEU A 41 5.80 -3.98 -16.59
CA LEU A 41 5.95 -4.33 -15.18
C LEU A 41 4.71 -5.05 -14.65
N SER A 42 3.52 -4.53 -14.95
CA SER A 42 2.24 -5.01 -14.37
C SER A 42 1.66 -6.22 -15.12
N ARG A 43 2.07 -6.44 -16.37
CA ARG A 43 1.45 -7.39 -17.32
C ARG A 43 0.01 -7.01 -17.72
N GLU A 44 -0.42 -5.81 -17.37
CA GLU A 44 -1.66 -5.20 -17.80
C GLU A 44 -1.35 -3.97 -18.65
N GLY A 45 -1.61 -4.04 -19.96
CA GLY A 45 -1.21 -2.98 -20.90
C GLY A 45 -1.74 -1.58 -20.54
N GLY A 46 -2.88 -1.48 -19.86
CA GLY A 46 -3.42 -0.22 -19.34
C GLY A 46 -2.54 0.40 -18.24
N ILE A 47 -2.09 -0.40 -17.28
CA ILE A 47 -1.22 0.05 -16.19
C ILE A 47 0.18 0.37 -16.75
N ASP A 48 0.74 -0.52 -17.57
CA ASP A 48 2.09 -0.32 -18.14
C ASP A 48 2.20 0.95 -18.99
N LYS A 49 1.15 1.26 -19.77
CA LYS A 49 1.08 2.51 -20.51
C LYS A 49 0.99 3.74 -19.60
N ALA A 50 0.24 3.64 -18.50
CA ALA A 50 0.06 4.73 -17.54
C ALA A 50 1.35 5.05 -16.77
N ILE A 51 2.20 4.06 -16.46
CA ILE A 51 3.48 4.25 -15.75
C ILE A 51 4.38 5.27 -16.47
N GLY A 52 4.45 5.18 -17.79
CA GLY A 52 5.23 6.06 -18.65
C GLY A 52 4.49 7.31 -19.16
N LYS A 53 3.22 7.52 -18.78
CA LYS A 53 2.36 8.58 -19.35
C LYS A 53 2.78 9.97 -18.88
N LYS A 54 3.10 10.13 -17.59
CA LYS A 54 3.51 11.42 -17.00
C LYS A 54 4.95 11.75 -17.38
N ALA A 55 5.17 12.93 -17.96
CA ALA A 55 6.50 13.43 -18.35
C ALA A 55 7.34 13.84 -17.14
N GLN A 56 6.71 14.48 -16.13
CA GLN A 56 7.34 14.91 -14.87
C GLN A 56 8.15 13.78 -14.21
N ALA A 57 9.32 14.09 -13.64
CA ALA A 57 10.09 13.17 -12.82
C ALA A 57 9.31 12.80 -11.53
N LEU A 58 9.12 11.50 -11.32
CA LEU A 58 8.42 10.94 -10.16
C LEU A 58 9.07 9.61 -9.81
N SER A 59 9.09 9.27 -8.51
CA SER A 59 9.45 7.93 -8.06
C SER A 59 8.61 6.86 -8.77
N LEU A 60 9.23 5.70 -9.03
CA LEU A 60 8.54 4.54 -9.56
C LEU A 60 7.32 4.19 -8.69
N TRP A 61 7.43 4.35 -7.36
CA TRP A 61 6.30 4.16 -6.44
C TRP A 61 5.10 5.05 -6.77
N ARG A 62 5.31 6.37 -6.91
CA ARG A 62 4.21 7.30 -7.26
C ARG A 62 3.62 7.01 -8.64
N ARG A 63 4.45 6.60 -9.60
CA ARG A 63 3.99 6.17 -10.93
C ARG A 63 3.11 4.94 -10.86
N LEU A 64 3.52 3.92 -10.08
CA LEU A 64 2.77 2.69 -9.89
C LEU A 64 1.41 2.94 -9.23
N LEU A 65 1.38 3.67 -8.11
CA LEU A 65 0.13 4.02 -7.41
C LEU A 65 -0.85 4.76 -8.35
N SER A 66 -0.36 5.79 -9.06
CA SER A 66 -1.18 6.57 -10.00
C SER A 66 -1.70 5.73 -11.16
N SER A 67 -0.92 4.76 -11.65
CA SER A 67 -1.28 3.90 -12.78
C SER A 67 -2.32 2.86 -12.39
N VAL A 68 -2.19 2.29 -11.19
CA VAL A 68 -3.18 1.37 -10.63
C VAL A 68 -4.49 2.12 -10.36
N ARG A 69 -4.44 3.35 -9.83
CA ARG A 69 -5.63 4.20 -9.65
C ARG A 69 -6.33 4.53 -10.97
N GLU A 70 -5.58 4.81 -12.04
CA GLU A 70 -6.15 5.07 -13.38
C GLU A 70 -6.86 3.82 -13.94
N ARG A 71 -6.33 2.63 -13.66
CA ARG A 71 -6.93 1.35 -14.09
C ARG A 71 -8.15 0.94 -13.26
N TYR A 72 -8.13 1.24 -11.96
CA TYR A 72 -9.12 0.85 -10.96
C TYR A 72 -9.64 2.10 -10.24
N PRO A 73 -10.58 2.85 -10.84
CA PRO A 73 -11.01 4.15 -10.33
C PRO A 73 -11.72 4.07 -8.98
N PHE A 74 -12.34 2.92 -8.65
CA PHE A 74 -13.01 2.71 -7.37
C PHE A 74 -12.16 1.85 -6.43
N ARG A 75 -12.14 2.22 -5.16
CA ARG A 75 -11.35 1.54 -4.12
C ARG A 75 -11.73 0.07 -3.99
N GLU A 76 -12.99 -0.24 -4.21
CA GLU A 76 -13.59 -1.57 -4.11
C GLU A 76 -13.08 -2.52 -5.20
N ASP A 77 -12.61 -2.00 -6.33
CA ASP A 77 -12.10 -2.79 -7.45
C ASP A 77 -10.72 -3.41 -7.12
N VAL A 78 -9.97 -2.78 -6.21
CA VAL A 78 -8.67 -3.27 -5.76
C VAL A 78 -8.86 -4.13 -4.53
N ILE A 79 -8.79 -5.45 -4.71
CA ILE A 79 -9.06 -6.43 -3.64
C ILE A 79 -7.77 -6.77 -2.88
N CYS A 80 -7.77 -6.53 -1.57
CA CYS A 80 -6.82 -7.16 -0.64
C CYS A 80 -7.42 -8.49 -0.19
N ARG A 81 -6.91 -9.62 -0.72
CA ARG A 81 -7.32 -10.93 -0.22
C ARG A 81 -6.50 -11.26 1.02
N PRO A 82 -7.10 -11.32 2.20
CA PRO A 82 -6.40 -11.97 3.30
C PRO A 82 -6.20 -13.42 2.86
N GLY A 83 -4.94 -13.79 2.58
CA GLY A 83 -4.60 -15.21 2.68
C GLY A 83 -5.05 -15.70 4.06
N LYS A 84 -5.22 -17.01 4.24
CA LYS A 84 -5.37 -17.59 5.59
C LYS A 84 -4.05 -17.33 6.33
N TRP A 85 -3.89 -16.14 6.90
CA TRP A 85 -2.68 -15.76 7.60
C TRP A 85 -2.73 -16.46 8.94
N THR A 86 -1.86 -17.44 9.16
CA THR A 86 -1.81 -18.22 10.40
C THR A 86 -0.69 -17.76 11.34
N THR A 87 0.14 -16.82 10.88
CA THR A 87 1.28 -16.29 11.61
C THR A 87 1.19 -14.76 11.67
N MET A 88 1.81 -14.16 12.68
CA MET A 88 1.79 -12.71 12.85
C MET A 88 2.45 -11.98 11.67
N GLU A 89 3.51 -12.56 11.08
CA GLU A 89 4.20 -11.98 9.92
C GLU A 89 3.27 -11.86 8.71
N ARG A 90 2.44 -12.88 8.47
CA ARG A 90 1.43 -12.83 7.41
C ARG A 90 0.29 -11.85 7.75
N GLY A 91 -0.02 -11.68 9.04
CA GLY A 91 -0.93 -10.65 9.52
C GLY A 91 -0.39 -9.24 9.22
N ILE A 92 0.86 -8.97 9.62
CA ILE A 92 1.56 -7.71 9.34
C ILE A 92 1.58 -7.45 7.83
N GLN A 93 1.93 -8.45 7.02
CA GLN A 93 1.89 -8.34 5.56
C GLN A 93 0.49 -7.94 5.06
N TYR A 94 -0.58 -8.58 5.55
CA TYR A 94 -1.95 -8.23 5.16
C TYR A 94 -2.33 -6.79 5.57
N GLN A 95 -1.85 -6.33 6.73
CA GLN A 95 -2.06 -4.96 7.17
C GLN A 95 -1.35 -3.94 6.26
N ARG A 96 -0.11 -4.22 5.85
CA ARG A 96 0.65 -3.41 4.88
C ARG A 96 -0.04 -3.41 3.51
N GLU A 97 -0.58 -4.53 3.07
CA GLU A 97 -1.38 -4.61 1.84
C GLU A 97 -2.64 -3.73 1.92
N LEU A 98 -3.33 -3.70 3.07
CA LEU A 98 -4.45 -2.79 3.27
C LEU A 98 -4.00 -1.31 3.23
N ALA A 99 -2.85 -0.98 3.82
CA ALA A 99 -2.26 0.35 3.76
C ALA A 99 -1.92 0.79 2.33
N VAL A 100 -1.25 -0.07 1.54
CA VAL A 100 -0.96 0.19 0.12
C VAL A 100 -2.25 0.44 -0.67
N ARG A 101 -3.32 -0.32 -0.41
CA ARG A 101 -4.62 -0.08 -1.04
C ARG A 101 -5.15 1.31 -0.71
N GLU A 102 -5.03 1.80 0.51
CA GLU A 102 -5.44 3.16 0.86
C GLU A 102 -4.57 4.20 0.12
N MET A 103 -3.26 3.98 0.06
CA MET A 103 -2.32 4.86 -0.64
C MET A 103 -2.57 4.98 -2.14
N VAL A 104 -3.08 3.93 -2.80
CA VAL A 104 -3.50 4.02 -4.22
C VAL A 104 -4.52 5.14 -4.43
N TYR A 105 -5.39 5.40 -3.45
CA TYR A 105 -6.48 6.38 -3.56
C TYR A 105 -6.21 7.68 -2.82
N TYR A 106 -5.00 7.85 -2.28
CA TYR A 106 -4.54 9.14 -1.82
C TYR A 106 -4.41 10.12 -2.97
N ASP A 107 -4.49 11.40 -2.64
CA ASP A 107 -4.21 12.46 -3.60
C ASP A 107 -2.70 12.44 -3.92
N PRO A 108 -2.28 12.12 -5.16
CA PRO A 108 -0.87 12.02 -5.52
C PRO A 108 -0.14 13.35 -5.42
N ASP A 109 -0.87 14.47 -5.43
CA ASP A 109 -0.30 15.81 -5.35
C ASP A 109 -0.22 16.30 -3.88
N ASN A 110 -0.83 15.55 -2.94
CA ASN A 110 -0.76 15.87 -1.52
C ASN A 110 0.51 15.28 -0.89
N THR A 111 1.50 16.13 -0.71
CA THR A 111 2.80 15.77 -0.11
C THR A 111 2.75 15.53 1.40
N GLN A 112 1.62 15.84 2.06
CA GLN A 112 1.43 15.60 3.50
C GLN A 112 1.02 14.16 3.80
N LEU A 113 0.69 13.36 2.78
CA LEU A 113 0.28 11.97 2.98
C LEU A 113 1.50 11.06 3.10
N PRO A 114 1.40 9.99 3.94
CA PRO A 114 2.49 9.03 4.10
C PRO A 114 2.92 8.47 2.76
N THR A 115 4.23 8.44 2.53
CA THR A 115 4.82 7.74 1.39
C THR A 115 5.11 6.28 1.67
N ASP A 116 5.20 5.92 2.95
CA ASP A 116 5.49 4.57 3.46
C ASP A 116 4.19 3.85 3.89
N PRO A 117 3.91 2.63 3.40
CA PRO A 117 2.82 1.79 3.89
C PRO A 117 2.81 1.56 5.40
N ASP A 118 3.99 1.54 6.04
CA ASP A 118 4.14 1.29 7.48
C ASP A 118 3.79 2.52 8.34
N GLU A 119 3.71 3.70 7.73
CA GLU A 119 3.32 4.97 8.39
C GLU A 119 1.82 5.30 8.21
N VAL A 120 1.09 4.51 7.43
CA VAL A 120 -0.34 4.74 7.20
C VAL A 120 -1.13 4.45 8.47
N GLN A 121 -1.78 5.49 9.02
CA GLN A 121 -2.64 5.35 10.18
C GLN A 121 -3.76 4.34 9.93
N CYS A 122 -3.93 3.41 10.89
CA CYS A 122 -4.95 2.38 10.78
C CYS A 122 -6.35 2.99 10.96
N THR A 123 -7.13 3.02 9.88
CA THR A 123 -8.52 3.47 9.94
C THR A 123 -9.42 2.38 10.54
N ARG A 124 -10.54 2.77 11.14
CA ARG A 124 -11.52 1.81 11.70
C ARG A 124 -11.98 0.73 10.68
N PRO A 125 -12.28 1.05 9.41
CA PRO A 125 -12.59 0.02 8.41
C PRO A 125 -11.42 -0.93 8.12
N MET A 126 -10.19 -0.42 8.12
CA MET A 126 -8.99 -1.23 7.92
C MET A 126 -8.80 -2.20 9.08
N TRP A 127 -8.91 -1.70 10.32
CA TRP A 127 -8.86 -2.51 11.53
C TRP A 127 -9.92 -3.61 11.53
N GLN A 128 -11.17 -3.28 11.20
CA GLN A 128 -12.25 -4.27 11.13
C GLN A 128 -11.97 -5.39 10.11
N LYS A 129 -11.40 -5.05 8.94
CA LYS A 129 -11.00 -6.06 7.95
C LYS A 129 -9.88 -6.96 8.48
N PHE A 130 -8.90 -6.39 9.16
CA PHE A 130 -7.79 -7.12 9.77
C PHE A 130 -8.26 -8.09 10.87
N VAL A 131 -9.05 -7.61 11.83
CA VAL A 131 -9.57 -8.44 12.93
C VAL A 131 -10.47 -9.57 12.40
N ARG A 132 -11.32 -9.28 11.41
CA ARG A 132 -12.21 -10.29 10.81
C ARG A 132 -11.48 -11.35 9.99
N SER A 133 -10.28 -11.05 9.50
CA SER A 133 -9.46 -12.04 8.78
C SER A 133 -8.56 -12.87 9.70
N ALA A 134 -8.53 -12.56 11.00
CA ALA A 134 -7.66 -13.22 11.95
C ALA A 134 -8.02 -14.69 12.20
N PRO A 135 -7.03 -15.57 12.36
CA PRO A 135 -7.23 -16.90 12.93
C PRO A 135 -7.91 -16.82 14.30
N SER A 136 -8.66 -17.87 14.63
CA SER A 136 -9.33 -17.99 15.94
C SER A 136 -8.36 -17.84 17.12
N SER A 137 -7.09 -18.23 16.96
CA SER A 137 -6.05 -18.07 17.98
C SER A 137 -5.71 -16.61 18.30
N TYR A 138 -5.94 -15.68 17.37
CA TYR A 138 -5.65 -14.25 17.53
C TYR A 138 -6.90 -13.38 17.63
N ALA A 139 -8.05 -13.86 17.16
CA ALA A 139 -9.28 -13.09 17.04
C ALA A 139 -9.70 -12.42 18.35
N ASN A 140 -9.66 -13.14 19.48
CA ASN A 140 -10.05 -12.59 20.78
C ASN A 140 -9.08 -11.51 21.26
N SER A 141 -7.77 -11.74 21.16
CA SER A 141 -6.75 -10.77 21.58
C SER A 141 -6.80 -9.49 20.74
N LEU A 142 -7.04 -9.63 19.44
CA LEU A 142 -7.16 -8.48 18.54
C LEU A 142 -8.49 -7.73 18.76
N ALA A 143 -9.59 -8.41 19.06
CA ALA A 143 -10.88 -7.75 19.28
C ALA A 143 -10.90 -6.80 20.49
N VAL A 144 -10.02 -7.01 21.47
CA VAL A 144 -9.94 -6.20 22.70
C VAL A 144 -9.11 -4.92 22.51
N ILE A 145 -8.25 -4.87 21.49
CA ILE A 145 -7.43 -3.67 21.22
C ILE A 145 -8.36 -2.56 20.69
N ASP A 146 -8.49 -1.48 21.45
CA ASP A 146 -9.20 -0.29 21.00
C ASP A 146 -8.39 0.40 19.89
N TRP A 147 -9.05 0.66 18.77
CA TRP A 147 -8.44 1.35 17.62
C TRP A 147 -8.03 2.79 17.94
N LYS A 148 -8.55 3.38 19.04
CA LYS A 148 -8.29 4.76 19.45
C LYS A 148 -7.03 4.99 20.30
N SER A 149 -6.21 3.98 20.60
CA SER A 149 -5.05 4.13 21.50
C SER A 149 -3.85 4.88 20.87
N GLY A 150 -4.10 5.93 20.08
CA GLY A 150 -3.09 6.76 19.41
C GLY A 150 -3.16 8.25 19.71
N GLU A 151 -4.04 8.71 20.62
CA GLU A 151 -3.84 10.03 21.23
C GLU A 151 -2.75 9.88 22.29
N ALA A 152 -1.53 10.30 21.93
CA ALA A 152 -0.52 10.55 22.95
C ALA A 152 -1.11 11.53 23.98
N PRO A 153 -0.98 11.27 25.29
CA PRO A 153 -1.39 12.27 26.27
C PRO A 153 -0.53 13.52 26.02
N THR A 154 -1.18 14.61 25.61
CA THR A 154 -0.56 15.92 25.65
C THR A 154 -0.25 16.20 27.10
N VAL A 155 1.03 16.13 27.45
CA VAL A 155 1.55 16.57 28.73
C VAL A 155 1.40 18.09 28.74
N ASP A 156 0.26 18.57 29.23
CA ASP A 156 0.11 19.86 29.91
C ASP A 156 -1.36 20.06 30.29
N GLU A 157 -1.65 19.84 31.57
CA GLU A 157 -2.43 20.74 32.43
C GLU A 157 -2.61 20.07 33.80
N VAL A 158 -1.54 20.07 34.60
CA VAL A 158 -1.67 20.14 36.06
C VAL A 158 -0.92 21.38 36.51
N ALA A 159 -1.53 22.52 36.24
CA ALA A 159 -1.33 23.75 36.99
C ALA A 159 -2.73 24.31 37.27
N GLY A 160 -3.20 24.09 38.50
CA GLY A 160 -4.50 24.52 39.01
C GLY A 160 -4.76 23.93 40.37
#